data_AF-A0A5P1FJA4-F1
#
_entry.id   AF-A0A5P1FJA4-F1
#
_cell.length_a   1.000
_cell.length_b   1.000
_cell.length_c   1.000
_cell.angle_alpha   90.00
_cell.angle_beta   90.00
_cell.angle_gamma   90.00
#
_symmetry.space_group_name_H-M   'P 1'
#
loop_
_entity.id
_entity.type
_entity.pdbx_description
1 polymer ?
#
loop_
_entity_poly.entity_id
_entity_poly.type
_entity_poly.pdbx_seq_one_letter_code
_entity_poly.pdbx_strand_id
1 'polypeptide(L)'
;MRSWGLMSPEKKQQCVGIFFYHELLQTFYLMRICDYKGATKHVDKLDAAMKADQQKVRIIKELNTQLDSVNQSLSQSNLQRKERSALSDKKEQLEEKFRAATGLDPHDKPLDFEDMLQLAPPPLDGEWLPRSAVYALVDLMTVMLGRPKGVFKECGKRIQSGLKLIHDELLKLGISDGAREVDLQHSAIWMAGLYLMLLMQFLENRVAVELTRSEFVEAQEALVHMRDWFIRFPTILQGCECMIEMLRGQYAHSVGCFHEAAFHFIEATKLTESKSMQSMCQVYAAVSYICIGDAESSTKALDLVGPVYRIMDSFVGVREKTCIVFAYGLLLMRQHNLQEARIRLASGLKIAHQQLGNIQLVSQYLTILGTLALQLHDTGQAREILKSSLTLAKTLYDIPTQIWVLSVLTALYQELGERENQMENSEYERKKEEDLQKRLSEAHSRTHHLDLIEKTRVSVQPLHGLDMKRAMAGPSMKVDLDIPESIGLPAAAPASSLSSRLRDSDSRNRGKRKI
;
A
#
# COMPACT_ATOMS: atom_id res chain seq x y z
N MET A 1 -20.59 -13.15 -11.81
CA MET A 1 -20.32 -12.67 -10.43
C MET A 1 -21.42 -12.98 -9.41
N ARG A 2 -22.73 -12.95 -9.75
CA ARG A 2 -23.82 -13.42 -8.86
C ARG A 2 -23.73 -14.91 -8.47
N SER A 3 -22.88 -15.69 -9.14
CA SER A 3 -22.74 -17.15 -8.99
C SER A 3 -21.97 -17.60 -7.74
N TRP A 4 -20.99 -16.85 -7.22
CA TRP A 4 -20.22 -17.28 -6.02
C TRP A 4 -21.09 -17.31 -4.76
N GLY A 5 -21.98 -16.33 -4.60
CA GLY A 5 -22.95 -16.30 -3.50
C GLY A 5 -23.90 -17.50 -3.48
N LEU A 6 -24.14 -18.12 -4.65
CA LEU A 6 -25.06 -19.24 -4.86
C LEU A 6 -24.39 -20.63 -4.76
N MET A 7 -23.06 -20.70 -4.59
CA MET A 7 -22.35 -21.98 -4.46
C MET A 7 -22.47 -22.56 -3.04
N SER A 8 -22.68 -23.87 -2.95
CA SER A 8 -22.75 -24.59 -1.68
C SER A 8 -21.42 -24.49 -0.90
N PRO A 9 -21.45 -24.57 0.44
CA PRO A 9 -20.25 -24.52 1.27
C PRO A 9 -19.22 -25.59 0.89
N GLU A 10 -19.64 -26.80 0.52
CA GLU A 10 -18.72 -27.86 0.10
C GLU A 10 -18.02 -27.53 -1.22
N LYS A 11 -18.74 -26.95 -2.19
CA LYS A 11 -18.15 -26.53 -3.48
C LYS A 11 -17.19 -25.35 -3.32
N LYS A 12 -17.41 -24.48 -2.34
CA LYS A 12 -16.49 -23.38 -2.00
C LYS A 12 -15.19 -23.88 -1.37
N GLN A 13 -15.27 -24.92 -0.52
CA GLN A 13 -14.08 -25.58 0.03
C GLN A 13 -13.23 -26.29 -1.04
N GLN A 14 -13.86 -26.74 -2.13
CA GLN A 14 -13.17 -27.38 -3.26
C GLN A 14 -12.54 -26.37 -4.24
N CYS A 15 -12.97 -25.09 -4.23
CA CYS A 15 -12.48 -24.05 -5.15
C CYS A 15 -11.67 -22.96 -4.40
N VAL A 16 -10.60 -23.38 -3.74
CA VAL A 16 -9.78 -22.49 -2.88
C VAL A 16 -9.17 -21.33 -3.67
N GLY A 17 -8.72 -21.54 -4.91
CA GLY A 17 -8.17 -20.48 -5.74
C GLY A 17 -9.19 -19.39 -6.10
N ILE A 18 -10.42 -19.76 -6.49
CA ILE A 18 -11.50 -18.77 -6.73
C ILE A 18 -11.85 -18.00 -5.45
N PHE A 19 -11.84 -18.68 -4.29
CA PHE A 19 -12.06 -18.01 -3.01
C PHE A 19 -11.02 -16.90 -2.78
N PHE A 20 -9.72 -17.21 -2.92
CA PHE A 20 -8.66 -16.21 -2.78
C PHE A 20 -8.82 -15.07 -3.78
N TYR A 21 -9.05 -15.38 -5.06
CA TYR A 21 -9.27 -14.38 -6.10
C TYR A 21 -10.42 -13.43 -5.74
N HIS A 22 -11.57 -13.98 -5.33
CA HIS A 22 -12.75 -13.20 -5.01
C HIS A 22 -12.53 -12.29 -3.79
N GLU A 23 -12.00 -12.85 -2.71
CA GLU A 23 -11.81 -12.12 -1.46
C GLU A 23 -10.68 -11.07 -1.60
N LEU A 24 -9.62 -11.35 -2.38
CA LEU A 24 -8.58 -10.36 -2.71
C LEU A 24 -9.17 -9.20 -3.53
N LEU A 25 -9.95 -9.49 -4.58
CA LEU A 25 -10.58 -8.47 -5.41
C LEU A 25 -11.51 -7.55 -4.59
N GLN A 26 -12.32 -8.12 -3.70
CA GLN A 26 -13.16 -7.35 -2.77
C GLN A 26 -12.30 -6.48 -1.84
N THR A 27 -11.23 -7.05 -1.29
CA THR A 27 -10.32 -6.33 -0.39
C THR A 27 -9.66 -5.15 -1.09
N PHE A 28 -9.15 -5.32 -2.30
CA PHE A 28 -8.55 -4.25 -3.11
C PHE A 28 -9.54 -3.11 -3.38
N TYR A 29 -10.75 -3.46 -3.83
CA TYR A 29 -11.79 -2.47 -4.08
C TYR A 29 -12.14 -1.66 -2.82
N LEU A 30 -12.37 -2.35 -1.70
CA LEU A 30 -12.73 -1.72 -0.43
C LEU A 30 -11.61 -0.82 0.09
N MET A 31 -10.35 -1.24 0.00
CA MET A 31 -9.21 -0.39 0.35
C MET A 31 -9.08 0.82 -0.58
N ARG A 32 -9.35 0.67 -1.88
CA ARG A 32 -9.30 1.77 -2.85
C ARG A 32 -10.30 2.88 -2.52
N ILE A 33 -11.49 2.51 -2.07
CA ILE A 33 -12.54 3.45 -1.63
C ILE A 33 -12.42 3.83 -0.15
N CYS A 34 -11.37 3.37 0.55
CA CYS A 34 -11.13 3.61 1.97
C CYS A 34 -12.20 3.03 2.92
N ASP A 35 -12.91 1.96 2.55
CA ASP A 35 -13.77 1.21 3.47
C ASP A 35 -12.95 0.13 4.21
N TYR A 36 -12.16 0.58 5.17
CA TYR A 36 -11.32 -0.32 5.99
C TYR A 36 -12.14 -1.25 6.89
N LYS A 37 -13.37 -0.87 7.26
CA LYS A 37 -14.26 -1.71 8.08
C LYS A 37 -14.74 -2.90 7.26
N GLY A 38 -15.18 -2.67 6.02
CA GLY A 38 -15.49 -3.71 5.06
C GLY A 38 -14.27 -4.59 4.77
N ALA A 39 -13.14 -3.97 4.43
CA ALA A 39 -11.91 -4.68 4.07
C ALA A 39 -11.42 -5.61 5.19
N THR A 40 -11.55 -5.22 6.47
CA THR A 40 -11.14 -6.06 7.62
C THR A 40 -11.77 -7.44 7.57
N LYS A 41 -13.07 -7.54 7.28
CA LYS A 41 -13.77 -8.84 7.22
C LYS A 41 -13.25 -9.76 6.13
N HIS A 42 -12.82 -9.19 4.99
CA HIS A 42 -12.28 -9.96 3.87
C HIS A 42 -10.83 -10.38 4.12
N VAL A 43 -10.03 -9.50 4.74
CA VAL A 43 -8.65 -9.84 5.18
C VAL A 43 -8.65 -10.97 6.21
N ASP A 44 -9.55 -10.93 7.20
CA ASP A 44 -9.63 -11.99 8.21
C ASP A 44 -9.94 -13.36 7.60
N LYS A 45 -10.85 -13.38 6.61
CA LYS A 45 -11.19 -14.59 5.84
C LYS A 45 -10.00 -15.09 5.01
N LEU A 46 -9.29 -14.19 4.33
CA LEU A 46 -8.10 -14.49 3.55
C LEU A 46 -7.01 -15.09 4.43
N ASP A 47 -6.75 -14.49 5.59
CA ASP A 47 -5.73 -14.95 6.53
C ASP A 47 -6.06 -16.34 7.11
N ALA A 48 -7.33 -16.56 7.47
CA ALA A 48 -7.80 -17.87 7.93
C ALA A 48 -7.66 -18.95 6.84
N ALA A 49 -8.04 -18.63 5.60
CA ALA A 49 -7.92 -19.55 4.47
C ALA A 49 -6.45 -19.84 4.14
N MET A 50 -5.59 -18.83 4.16
CA MET A 50 -4.14 -18.99 3.96
C MET A 50 -3.54 -19.94 5.00
N LYS A 51 -3.86 -19.75 6.29
CA LYS A 51 -3.35 -20.62 7.36
C LYS A 51 -3.85 -22.07 7.22
N ALA A 52 -5.12 -22.25 6.87
CA ALA A 52 -5.69 -23.57 6.64
C ALA A 52 -5.03 -24.28 5.45
N ASP A 53 -4.82 -23.57 4.34
CA ASP A 53 -4.16 -24.09 3.14
C ASP A 53 -2.68 -24.39 3.39
N GLN A 54 -1.96 -23.51 4.10
CA GLN A 54 -0.57 -23.77 4.51
C GLN A 54 -0.44 -25.03 5.37
N GLN A 55 -1.36 -25.24 6.32
CA GLN A 55 -1.36 -26.44 7.14
C GLN A 55 -1.63 -27.69 6.29
N LYS A 56 -2.57 -27.61 5.34
CA LYS A 56 -2.87 -28.68 4.40
C LYS A 56 -1.64 -29.04 3.56
N VAL A 57 -0.96 -28.04 2.99
CA VAL A 57 0.26 -28.24 2.18
C VAL A 57 1.38 -28.87 3.01
N ARG A 58 1.56 -28.46 4.28
CA ARG A 58 2.55 -29.10 5.18
C ARG A 58 2.27 -30.59 5.39
N ILE A 59 1.01 -30.94 5.66
CA ILE A 59 0.59 -32.34 5.84
C ILE A 59 0.87 -33.12 4.55
N ILE A 60 0.54 -32.56 3.38
CA ILE A 60 0.80 -33.18 2.08
C ILE A 60 2.31 -33.40 1.85
N LYS A 61 3.17 -32.43 2.20
CA LYS A 61 4.63 -32.57 2.10
C LYS A 61 5.18 -33.66 3.00
N GLU A 62 4.67 -33.74 4.23
CA GLU A 62 5.07 -34.78 5.17
C GLU A 62 4.66 -36.17 4.68
N LEU A 63 3.43 -36.32 4.18
CA LEU A 63 2.93 -37.56 3.59
C LEU A 63 3.77 -37.99 2.36
N ASN A 64 4.11 -37.05 1.47
CA ASN A 64 4.98 -37.35 0.32
C ASN A 64 6.36 -37.83 0.77
N THR A 65 6.98 -37.14 1.72
CA THR A 65 8.30 -37.51 2.24
C THR A 65 8.29 -38.91 2.86
N GLN A 66 7.23 -39.26 3.59
CA GLN A 66 7.05 -40.60 4.15
C GLN A 66 6.82 -41.65 3.06
N LEU A 67 6.03 -41.33 2.03
CA LEU A 67 5.76 -42.23 0.91
C LEU A 67 7.03 -42.52 0.10
N ASP A 68 7.85 -41.49 -0.16
CA ASP A 68 9.14 -41.61 -0.84
C ASP A 68 10.12 -42.48 -0.04
N SER A 69 10.19 -42.30 1.28
CA SER A 69 11.00 -43.13 2.17
C SER A 69 10.57 -44.60 2.18
N VAL A 70 9.26 -44.86 2.19
CA VAL A 70 8.70 -46.22 2.13
C VAL A 70 8.98 -46.85 0.76
N ASN A 71 8.81 -46.10 -0.33
CA ASN A 71 9.11 -46.57 -1.69
C ASN A 71 10.60 -46.90 -1.86
N GLN A 72 11.50 -46.06 -1.36
CA GLN A 72 12.94 -46.33 -1.34
C GLN A 72 13.26 -47.59 -0.53
N SER A 73 12.64 -47.76 0.64
CA SER A 73 12.83 -48.95 1.47
C SER A 73 12.35 -50.21 0.74
N LEU A 74 11.16 -50.17 0.13
CA LEU A 74 10.60 -51.28 -0.66
C LEU A 74 11.44 -51.65 -1.90
N SER A 75 12.23 -50.72 -2.42
CA SER A 75 13.13 -50.94 -3.56
C SER A 75 14.43 -51.69 -3.20
N GLN A 76 14.73 -51.85 -1.90
CA GLN A 76 15.92 -52.59 -1.44
C GLN A 76 15.74 -54.11 -1.62
N SER A 77 16.76 -54.76 -2.19
CA SER A 77 16.73 -56.18 -2.56
C SER A 77 16.78 -57.17 -1.37
N ASN A 78 17.19 -56.71 -0.17
CA ASN A 78 17.49 -57.57 0.98
C ASN A 78 16.38 -57.64 2.06
N LEU A 79 15.14 -57.28 1.74
CA LEU A 79 14.04 -57.26 2.72
C LEU A 79 13.46 -58.66 3.02
N GLN A 80 13.23 -58.94 4.31
CA GLN A 80 12.49 -60.15 4.70
C GLN A 80 11.01 -60.04 4.27
N ARG A 81 10.38 -61.18 3.93
CA ARG A 81 8.99 -61.22 3.43
C ARG A 81 7.99 -60.52 4.37
N LYS A 82 8.18 -60.63 5.68
CA LYS A 82 7.33 -60.01 6.72
C LYS A 82 7.49 -58.49 6.76
N GLU A 83 8.73 -58.00 6.63
CA GLU A 83 9.04 -56.56 6.58
C GLU A 83 8.50 -55.92 5.30
N ARG A 84 8.61 -56.63 4.17
CA ARG A 84 8.06 -56.20 2.89
C ARG A 84 6.53 -56.08 2.93
N SER A 85 5.84 -57.01 3.60
CA SER A 85 4.38 -56.93 3.81
C SER A 85 4.02 -55.72 4.65
N ALA A 86 4.68 -55.52 5.80
CA ALA A 86 4.39 -54.39 6.69
C ALA A 86 4.64 -53.02 6.03
N LEU A 87 5.68 -52.91 5.20
CA LEU A 87 5.95 -51.70 4.42
C LEU A 87 4.92 -51.47 3.32
N SER A 88 4.40 -52.54 2.70
CA SER A 88 3.31 -52.45 1.72
C SER A 88 2.01 -51.95 2.37
N ASP A 89 1.65 -52.50 3.54
CA ASP A 89 0.45 -52.06 4.27
C ASP A 89 0.58 -50.59 4.71
N LYS A 90 1.78 -50.19 5.15
CA LYS A 90 2.07 -48.80 5.50
C LYS A 90 1.98 -47.88 4.28
N LYS A 91 2.45 -48.32 3.12
CA LYS A 91 2.31 -47.59 1.86
C LYS A 91 0.83 -47.34 1.54
N GLU A 92 0.01 -48.38 1.56
CA GLU A 92 -1.43 -48.27 1.26
C GLU A 92 -2.16 -47.30 2.21
N GLN A 93 -1.83 -47.35 3.51
CA GLN A 93 -2.37 -46.39 4.50
C GLN A 93 -1.94 -44.95 4.24
N LEU A 94 -0.70 -44.73 3.78
CA LEU A 94 -0.20 -43.39 3.45
C LEU A 94 -0.84 -42.87 2.16
N GLU A 95 -1.04 -43.73 1.16
CA GLU A 95 -1.74 -43.38 -0.08
C GLU A 95 -3.21 -43.04 0.17
N GLU A 96 -3.89 -43.77 1.06
CA GLU A 96 -5.26 -43.45 1.47
C GLU A 96 -5.35 -42.08 2.17
N LYS A 97 -4.44 -41.81 3.10
CA LYS A 97 -4.34 -40.49 3.75
C LYS A 97 -4.03 -39.37 2.77
N PHE A 98 -3.18 -39.64 1.78
CA PHE A 98 -2.86 -38.70 0.71
C PHE A 98 -4.08 -38.40 -0.16
N ARG A 99 -4.80 -39.44 -0.60
CA ARG A 99 -6.06 -39.30 -1.36
C ARG A 99 -7.11 -38.52 -0.58
N ALA A 100 -7.25 -38.78 0.72
CA ALA A 100 -8.16 -38.04 1.58
C ALA A 100 -7.79 -36.55 1.70
N ALA A 101 -6.51 -36.21 1.67
CA ALA A 101 -6.04 -34.84 1.76
C ALA A 101 -6.10 -34.06 0.43
N THR A 102 -5.82 -34.73 -0.71
CA THR A 102 -5.64 -34.07 -2.02
C THR A 102 -6.79 -34.31 -2.99
N GLY A 103 -7.54 -35.40 -2.84
CA GLY A 103 -8.51 -35.87 -3.83
C GLY A 103 -7.87 -36.48 -5.09
N LEU A 104 -6.54 -36.68 -5.10
CA LEU A 104 -5.77 -37.19 -6.22
C LEU A 104 -5.01 -38.46 -5.82
N ASP A 105 -4.76 -39.34 -6.80
CA ASP A 105 -3.82 -40.43 -6.62
C ASP A 105 -2.37 -39.89 -6.57
N PRO A 106 -1.52 -40.40 -5.65
CA PRO A 106 -0.13 -39.96 -5.53
C PRO A 106 0.69 -40.09 -6.83
N HIS A 107 0.31 -41.03 -7.69
CA HIS A 107 0.95 -41.31 -8.98
C HIS A 107 0.59 -40.31 -10.08
N ASP A 108 -0.54 -39.60 -9.95
CA ASP A 108 -1.02 -38.62 -10.94
C ASP A 108 -0.68 -37.17 -10.54
N LYS A 109 0.21 -36.99 -9.55
CA LYS A 109 0.61 -35.68 -9.04
C LYS A 109 1.41 -34.93 -10.12
N PRO A 110 1.00 -33.71 -10.54
CA PRO A 110 1.84 -32.84 -11.35
C PRO A 110 3.14 -32.49 -10.60
N LEU A 111 4.27 -32.42 -11.32
CA LEU A 111 5.56 -32.02 -10.75
C LEU A 111 5.49 -30.71 -9.94
N ASP A 112 4.61 -29.79 -10.32
CA ASP A 112 4.44 -28.46 -9.71
C ASP A 112 3.23 -28.33 -8.76
N PHE A 113 2.60 -29.44 -8.36
CA PHE A 113 1.42 -29.45 -7.47
C PHE A 113 1.63 -28.66 -6.15
N GLU A 114 2.89 -28.51 -5.74
CA GLU A 114 3.28 -27.81 -4.52
C GLU A 114 3.33 -26.29 -4.66
N ASP A 115 3.49 -25.77 -5.88
CA ASP A 115 3.58 -24.33 -6.14
C ASP A 115 2.28 -23.80 -6.81
N MET A 116 1.42 -24.70 -7.30
CA MET A 116 0.21 -24.37 -8.06
C MET A 116 -1.04 -24.25 -7.17
N LEU A 117 -1.74 -23.12 -7.25
CA LEU A 117 -3.08 -22.95 -6.66
C LEU A 117 -4.12 -22.99 -7.78
N GLN A 118 -4.79 -24.13 -7.95
CA GLN A 118 -5.87 -24.27 -8.93
C GLN A 118 -7.06 -23.38 -8.56
N LEU A 119 -7.59 -22.65 -9.55
CA LEU A 119 -8.78 -21.82 -9.37
C LEU A 119 -10.00 -22.67 -8.99
N ALA A 120 -10.26 -23.71 -9.78
CA ALA A 120 -11.37 -24.64 -9.59
C ALA A 120 -11.01 -26.02 -10.17
N PRO A 121 -11.66 -27.09 -9.67
CA PRO A 121 -11.54 -28.41 -10.27
C PRO A 121 -12.15 -28.46 -11.69
N PRO A 122 -11.78 -29.46 -12.50
CA PRO A 122 -12.35 -29.68 -13.82
C PRO A 122 -13.88 -29.71 -13.79
N PRO A 123 -14.58 -29.15 -14.79
CA PRO A 123 -14.09 -28.67 -16.10
C PRO A 123 -13.80 -27.16 -16.14
N LEU A 124 -13.81 -26.46 -15.00
CA LEU A 124 -13.66 -25.00 -15.00
C LEU A 124 -12.20 -24.56 -15.18
N ASP A 125 -11.25 -25.47 -14.98
CA ASP A 125 -9.80 -25.41 -15.16
C ASP A 125 -9.19 -24.01 -15.35
N GLY A 126 -8.24 -23.64 -14.48
CA GLY A 126 -7.54 -22.37 -14.65
C GLY A 126 -6.47 -22.12 -13.61
N GLU A 127 -5.41 -21.47 -14.06
CA GLU A 127 -4.31 -20.97 -13.26
C GLU A 127 -4.45 -19.44 -13.13
N TRP A 128 -4.15 -18.89 -11.96
CA TRP A 128 -4.14 -17.44 -11.74
C TRP A 128 -2.76 -16.95 -11.31
N LEU A 129 -2.39 -17.22 -10.06
CA LEU A 129 -1.10 -16.87 -9.49
C LEU A 129 -0.56 -18.09 -8.72
N PRO A 130 0.77 -18.24 -8.63
CA PRO A 130 1.34 -19.27 -7.77
C PRO A 130 0.92 -19.06 -6.32
N ARG A 131 0.89 -20.17 -5.59
CA ARG A 131 0.46 -20.21 -4.19
C ARG A 131 1.27 -19.24 -3.32
N SER A 132 2.59 -19.16 -3.51
CA SER A 132 3.47 -18.24 -2.77
C SER A 132 3.16 -16.77 -3.05
N ALA A 133 2.83 -16.40 -4.30
CA ALA A 133 2.41 -15.05 -4.64
C ALA A 133 1.06 -14.70 -3.99
N VAL A 134 0.10 -15.64 -3.96
CA VAL A 134 -1.18 -15.45 -3.26
C VAL A 134 -0.97 -15.24 -1.76
N TYR A 135 -0.11 -16.03 -1.13
CA TYR A 135 0.20 -15.87 0.30
C TYR A 135 0.88 -14.52 0.59
N ALA A 136 1.84 -14.12 -0.25
CA ALA A 136 2.47 -12.81 -0.16
C ALA A 136 1.43 -11.68 -0.33
N LEU A 137 0.46 -11.82 -1.24
CA LEU A 137 -0.65 -10.86 -1.37
C LEU A 137 -1.50 -10.78 -0.09
N VAL A 138 -1.83 -11.90 0.55
CA VAL A 138 -2.59 -11.91 1.81
C VAL A 138 -1.82 -11.19 2.94
N ASP A 139 -0.52 -11.45 3.04
CA ASP A 139 0.35 -10.73 3.98
C ASP A 139 0.35 -9.22 3.67
N LEU A 140 0.46 -8.84 2.39
CA LEU A 140 0.40 -7.44 1.96
C LEU A 140 -0.94 -6.78 2.30
N MET A 141 -2.08 -7.45 2.09
CA MET A 141 -3.41 -6.90 2.44
C MET A 141 -3.51 -6.65 3.94
N THR A 142 -2.95 -7.55 4.75
CA THR A 142 -2.89 -7.40 6.20
C THR A 142 -2.05 -6.18 6.60
N VAL A 143 -0.91 -5.96 5.95
CA VAL A 143 -0.05 -4.79 6.16
C VAL A 143 -0.76 -3.50 5.78
N MET A 144 -1.36 -3.43 4.59
CA MET A 144 -2.06 -2.24 4.09
C MET A 144 -3.23 -1.84 4.99
N LEU A 145 -3.92 -2.81 5.59
CA LEU A 145 -5.00 -2.58 6.56
C LEU A 145 -4.49 -2.19 7.96
N GLY A 146 -3.38 -2.79 8.38
CA GLY A 146 -2.81 -2.60 9.72
C GLY A 146 -2.04 -1.31 9.90
N ARG A 147 -1.34 -0.84 8.86
CA ARG A 147 -0.47 0.35 8.91
C ARG A 147 -1.21 1.62 9.33
N PRO A 148 -2.36 2.01 8.71
CA PRO A 148 -3.09 3.21 9.12
C PRO A 148 -3.58 3.14 10.58
N LYS A 149 -3.80 1.93 11.10
CA LYS A 149 -4.26 1.66 12.47
C LYS A 149 -3.12 1.56 13.48
N GLY A 150 -1.87 1.74 13.06
CA GLY A 150 -0.71 1.68 13.96
C GLY A 150 -0.32 0.29 14.45
N VAL A 151 -0.79 -0.79 13.80
CA VAL A 151 -0.51 -2.17 14.22
C VAL A 151 0.88 -2.63 13.71
N PHE A 152 1.91 -1.84 13.99
CA PHE A 152 3.23 -1.96 13.35
C PHE A 152 3.96 -3.26 13.66
N LYS A 153 3.79 -3.81 14.87
CA LYS A 153 4.41 -5.10 15.24
C LYS A 153 3.94 -6.25 14.36
N GLU A 154 2.63 -6.31 14.08
CA GLU A 154 2.09 -7.34 13.19
C GLU A 154 2.45 -7.03 11.73
N CYS A 155 2.39 -5.76 11.32
CA CYS A 155 2.83 -5.35 9.98
C CYS A 155 4.28 -5.77 9.71
N GLY A 156 5.20 -5.56 10.66
CA GLY A 156 6.61 -5.96 10.50
C GLY A 156 6.78 -7.47 10.31
N LYS A 157 6.05 -8.31 11.06
CA LYS A 157 6.07 -9.77 10.87
C LYS A 157 5.57 -10.18 9.49
N ARG A 158 4.47 -9.55 9.04
CA ARG A 158 3.86 -9.83 7.73
C ARG A 158 4.72 -9.36 6.57
N ILE A 159 5.37 -8.20 6.71
CA ILE A 159 6.37 -7.71 5.76
C ILE A 159 7.53 -8.71 5.66
N GLN A 160 8.07 -9.16 6.79
CA GLN A 160 9.18 -10.12 6.79
C GLN A 160 8.77 -11.47 6.18
N SER A 161 7.58 -11.97 6.51
CA SER A 161 7.00 -13.19 5.95
C SER A 161 6.86 -13.10 4.43
N GLY A 162 6.20 -12.05 3.93
CA GLY A 162 6.01 -11.83 2.50
C GLY A 162 7.31 -11.63 1.75
N LEU A 163 8.24 -10.81 2.27
CA LEU A 163 9.56 -10.65 1.66
C LEU A 163 10.31 -11.98 1.59
N LYS A 164 10.31 -12.79 2.65
CA LYS A 164 10.98 -14.09 2.63
C LYS A 164 10.44 -14.99 1.52
N LEU A 165 9.11 -15.12 1.42
CA LEU A 165 8.46 -15.91 0.36
C LEU A 165 8.90 -15.43 -1.03
N ILE A 166 8.90 -14.11 -1.25
CA ILE A 166 9.27 -13.51 -2.53
C ILE A 166 10.74 -13.78 -2.87
N HIS A 167 11.66 -13.61 -1.91
CA HIS A 167 13.08 -13.86 -2.15
C HIS A 167 13.34 -15.34 -2.45
N ASP A 168 12.70 -16.27 -1.74
CA ASP A 168 12.82 -17.71 -2.00
C ASP A 168 12.39 -18.04 -3.44
N GLU A 169 11.31 -17.43 -3.96
CA GLU A 169 10.84 -17.64 -5.34
C GLU A 169 11.74 -16.97 -6.39
N LEU A 170 12.22 -15.75 -6.13
CA LEU A 170 13.17 -15.07 -7.01
C LEU A 170 14.46 -15.90 -7.16
N LEU A 171 14.94 -16.52 -6.08
CA LEU A 171 16.09 -17.43 -6.12
C LEU A 171 15.83 -18.67 -6.99
N LYS A 172 14.64 -19.28 -6.92
CA LYS A 172 14.25 -20.40 -7.81
C LYS A 172 14.27 -19.98 -9.29
N LEU A 173 13.93 -18.72 -9.58
CA LEU A 173 13.99 -18.13 -10.93
C LEU A 173 15.40 -17.74 -11.37
N GLY A 174 16.44 -18.01 -10.57
CA GLY A 174 17.82 -17.66 -10.85
C GLY A 174 18.19 -16.20 -10.55
N ILE A 175 17.29 -15.46 -9.89
CA ILE A 175 17.50 -14.06 -9.53
C ILE A 175 18.17 -14.00 -8.16
N SER A 176 19.49 -14.04 -8.18
CA SER A 176 20.36 -13.90 -6.99
C SER A 176 20.98 -12.50 -6.92
N ASP A 177 21.85 -12.25 -5.95
CA ASP A 177 22.57 -10.99 -5.82
C ASP A 177 23.43 -10.72 -7.07
N GLY A 178 23.15 -9.61 -7.76
CA GLY A 178 23.86 -9.18 -8.96
C GLY A 178 23.20 -9.52 -10.30
N ALA A 179 22.19 -10.40 -10.34
CA ALA A 179 21.46 -10.71 -11.57
C ALA A 179 20.75 -9.46 -12.13
N ARG A 180 20.87 -9.20 -13.42
CA ARG A 180 20.24 -8.05 -14.11
C ARG A 180 19.11 -8.52 -15.02
N GLU A 181 18.26 -7.60 -15.43
CA GLU A 181 17.15 -7.88 -16.34
C GLU A 181 17.58 -8.60 -17.62
N VAL A 182 18.75 -8.24 -18.16
CA VAL A 182 19.33 -8.85 -19.37
C VAL A 182 19.70 -10.32 -19.19
N ASP A 183 19.89 -10.77 -17.96
CA ASP A 183 20.25 -12.15 -17.64
C ASP A 183 19.00 -13.05 -17.56
N LEU A 184 17.80 -12.47 -17.57
CA LEU A 184 16.54 -13.21 -17.48
C LEU A 184 16.25 -13.98 -18.76
N GLN A 185 15.93 -15.27 -18.59
CA GLN A 185 15.33 -16.05 -19.68
C GLN A 185 13.92 -15.53 -19.99
N HIS A 186 13.55 -15.54 -21.27
CA HIS A 186 12.25 -15.03 -21.72
C HIS A 186 11.06 -15.70 -21.00
N SER A 187 11.17 -16.99 -20.71
CA SER A 187 10.17 -17.77 -19.96
C SER A 187 10.00 -17.32 -18.50
N ALA A 188 11.03 -16.72 -17.90
CA ALA A 188 11.02 -16.29 -16.50
C ALA A 188 10.57 -14.84 -16.30
N ILE A 189 10.52 -14.01 -17.36
CA ILE A 189 10.24 -12.56 -17.27
C ILE A 189 8.92 -12.28 -16.56
N TRP A 190 7.86 -13.01 -16.91
CA TRP A 190 6.52 -12.77 -16.36
C TRP A 190 6.46 -13.07 -14.86
N MET A 191 7.02 -14.21 -14.46
CA MET A 191 7.06 -14.63 -13.06
C MET A 191 7.99 -13.75 -12.23
N ALA A 192 9.16 -13.40 -12.78
CA ALA A 192 10.06 -12.43 -12.18
C ALA A 192 9.36 -11.09 -11.95
N GLY A 193 8.65 -10.59 -12.96
CA GLY A 193 7.88 -9.34 -12.87
C GLY A 193 6.84 -9.35 -11.77
N LEU A 194 6.08 -10.44 -11.62
CA LEU A 194 5.11 -10.58 -10.54
C LEU A 194 5.77 -10.44 -9.15
N TYR A 195 6.83 -11.20 -8.90
CA TYR A 195 7.50 -11.21 -7.60
C TYR A 195 8.27 -9.91 -7.32
N LEU A 196 8.90 -9.32 -8.34
CA LEU A 196 9.56 -8.02 -8.24
C LEU A 196 8.55 -6.90 -7.92
N MET A 197 7.38 -6.89 -8.55
CA MET A 197 6.34 -5.91 -8.22
C MET A 197 5.82 -6.07 -6.78
N LEU A 198 5.60 -7.31 -6.32
CA LEU A 198 5.23 -7.57 -4.93
C LEU A 198 6.33 -7.13 -3.96
N LEU A 199 7.59 -7.38 -4.31
CA LEU A 199 8.75 -6.94 -3.53
C LEU A 199 8.73 -5.43 -3.32
N MET A 200 8.51 -4.67 -4.39
CA MET A 200 8.43 -3.21 -4.33
C MET A 200 7.27 -2.73 -3.44
N GLN A 201 6.11 -3.41 -3.47
CA GLN A 201 4.97 -3.08 -2.60
C GLN A 201 5.26 -3.35 -1.12
N PHE A 202 5.99 -4.41 -0.79
CA PHE A 202 6.41 -4.68 0.58
C PHE A 202 7.44 -3.68 1.09
N LEU A 203 8.42 -3.33 0.26
CA LEU A 203 9.42 -2.34 0.62
C LEU A 203 8.81 -0.95 0.77
N GLU A 204 7.86 -0.55 -0.08
CA GLU A 204 7.09 0.70 0.07
C GLU A 204 6.42 0.77 1.45
N ASN A 205 5.71 -0.30 1.84
CA ASN A 205 5.04 -0.34 3.14
C ASN A 205 6.03 -0.40 4.31
N ARG A 206 7.20 -1.01 4.14
CA ARG A 206 8.29 -0.99 5.13
C ARG A 206 8.79 0.44 5.34
N VAL A 207 9.16 1.15 4.28
CA VAL A 207 9.58 2.56 4.35
C VAL A 207 8.53 3.38 5.08
N ALA A 208 7.26 3.25 4.71
CA ALA A 208 6.20 4.03 5.32
C ALA A 208 5.99 3.73 6.82
N VAL A 209 6.12 2.47 7.26
CA VAL A 209 6.03 2.11 8.68
C VAL A 209 7.21 2.67 9.47
N GLU A 210 8.43 2.52 8.96
CA GLU A 210 9.62 2.96 9.67
C GLU A 210 9.73 4.49 9.74
N LEU A 211 9.33 5.21 8.68
CA LEU A 211 9.22 6.67 8.72
C LEU A 211 8.20 7.16 9.77
N THR A 212 7.02 6.54 9.88
CA THR A 212 6.04 6.91 10.92
C THR A 212 6.59 6.70 12.32
N ARG A 213 7.41 5.66 12.53
CA ARG A 213 8.06 5.35 13.81
C ARG A 213 9.34 6.14 14.07
N SER A 214 9.72 7.02 13.13
CA SER A 214 11.00 7.75 13.18
C SER A 214 12.23 6.83 13.19
N GLU A 215 12.14 5.63 12.63
CA GLU A 215 13.24 4.69 12.44
C GLU A 215 13.88 4.95 11.06
N PHE A 216 14.64 6.04 10.98
CA PHE A 216 15.10 6.58 9.70
C PHE A 216 16.15 5.69 9.00
N VAL A 217 16.98 4.98 9.75
CA VAL A 217 18.03 4.11 9.19
C VAL A 217 17.39 2.92 8.47
N GLU A 218 16.40 2.30 9.09
CA GLU A 218 15.66 1.17 8.54
C GLU A 218 14.84 1.58 7.30
N ALA A 219 14.32 2.82 7.31
CA ALA A 219 13.68 3.41 6.14
C ALA A 219 14.69 3.65 4.99
N GLN A 220 15.90 4.13 5.28
CA GLN A 220 16.97 4.28 4.29
C GLN A 220 17.33 2.93 3.67
N GLU A 221 17.56 1.90 4.48
CA GLU A 221 17.93 0.56 4.01
C GLU A 221 16.87 -0.01 3.05
N ALA A 222 15.59 0.08 3.43
CA ALA A 222 14.50 -0.38 2.57
C ALA A 222 14.44 0.41 1.26
N LEU A 223 14.66 1.73 1.28
CA LEU A 223 14.63 2.57 0.09
C LEU A 223 15.85 2.35 -0.84
N VAL A 224 17.02 2.08 -0.27
CA VAL A 224 18.22 1.67 -1.03
C VAL A 224 17.95 0.33 -1.72
N HIS A 225 17.39 -0.65 -0.99
CA HIS A 225 17.01 -1.92 -1.60
C HIS A 225 16.05 -1.73 -2.78
N MET A 226 15.05 -0.85 -2.66
CA MET A 226 14.13 -0.52 -3.75
C MET A 226 14.86 0.04 -4.97
N ARG A 227 15.80 0.98 -4.76
CA ARG A 227 16.61 1.54 -5.83
C ARG A 227 17.48 0.48 -6.50
N ASP A 228 18.11 -0.39 -5.72
CA ASP A 228 18.98 -1.44 -6.25
C ASP A 228 18.20 -2.42 -7.14
N TRP A 229 17.00 -2.82 -6.71
CA TRP A 229 16.11 -3.64 -7.53
C TRP A 229 15.66 -2.92 -8.80
N PHE A 230 15.29 -1.64 -8.70
CA PHE A 230 14.91 -0.84 -9.87
C PHE A 230 16.05 -0.66 -10.88
N ILE A 231 17.27 -0.40 -10.42
CA ILE A 231 18.45 -0.28 -11.29
C ILE A 231 18.76 -1.60 -12.00
N ARG A 232 18.55 -2.73 -11.33
CA ARG A 232 18.77 -4.08 -11.90
C ARG A 232 17.68 -4.51 -12.87
N PHE A 233 16.42 -4.08 -12.65
CA PHE A 233 15.24 -4.47 -13.42
C PHE A 233 14.39 -3.27 -13.89
N PRO A 234 14.98 -2.31 -14.64
CA PRO A 234 14.37 -1.02 -14.90
C PRO A 234 13.14 -1.08 -15.82
N THR A 235 13.08 -2.00 -16.79
CA THR A 235 11.93 -2.10 -17.70
C THR A 235 10.77 -2.77 -16.98
N ILE A 236 11.05 -3.84 -16.22
CA ILE A 236 10.04 -4.56 -15.45
C ILE A 236 9.45 -3.65 -14.36
N LEU A 237 10.30 -2.89 -13.68
CA LEU A 237 9.91 -2.03 -12.56
C LEU A 237 9.66 -0.58 -12.95
N GLN A 238 9.51 -0.26 -14.25
CA GLN A 238 9.31 1.11 -14.73
C GLN A 238 8.14 1.82 -14.02
N GLY A 239 7.06 1.09 -13.71
CA GLY A 239 5.89 1.62 -13.02
C GLY A 239 6.15 2.01 -11.56
N CYS A 240 7.25 1.54 -10.96
CA CYS A 240 7.64 1.86 -9.59
C CYS A 240 8.46 3.16 -9.47
N GLU A 241 8.95 3.73 -10.57
CA GLU A 241 9.85 4.89 -10.52
C GLU A 241 9.20 6.08 -9.79
N CYS A 242 7.94 6.38 -10.09
CA CYS A 242 7.20 7.46 -9.43
C CYS A 242 7.09 7.26 -7.90
N MET A 243 6.91 6.01 -7.47
CA MET A 243 6.77 5.66 -6.07
C MET A 243 8.13 5.73 -5.36
N ILE A 244 9.22 5.31 -6.00
CA ILE A 244 10.58 5.46 -5.46
C ILE A 244 10.89 6.94 -5.23
N GLU A 245 10.65 7.81 -6.22
CA GLU A 245 10.87 9.25 -6.07
C GLU A 245 9.96 9.85 -4.99
N MET A 246 8.70 9.45 -4.90
CA MET A 246 7.82 9.89 -3.82
C MET A 246 8.37 9.49 -2.43
N LEU A 247 8.84 8.25 -2.26
CA LEU A 247 9.39 7.77 -0.99
C LEU A 247 10.71 8.47 -0.63
N ARG A 248 11.56 8.81 -1.61
CA ARG A 248 12.73 9.67 -1.40
C ARG A 248 12.32 11.03 -0.87
N GLY A 249 11.26 11.61 -1.43
CA GLY A 249 10.66 12.85 -0.92
C GLY A 249 10.17 12.73 0.51
N GLN A 250 9.49 11.64 0.87
CA GLN A 250 9.03 11.38 2.23
C GLN A 250 10.18 11.22 3.22
N TYR A 251 11.21 10.46 2.85
CA TYR A 251 12.42 10.32 3.65
C TYR A 251 13.11 11.67 3.87
N ALA A 252 13.38 12.42 2.79
CA ALA A 252 13.99 13.74 2.85
C ALA A 252 13.19 14.70 3.74
N HIS A 253 11.86 14.68 3.65
CA HIS A 253 10.97 15.48 4.49
C HIS A 253 11.12 15.09 5.97
N SER A 254 11.08 13.79 6.27
CA SER A 254 11.18 13.27 7.64
C SER A 254 12.51 13.60 8.32
N VAL A 255 13.58 13.79 7.56
CA VAL A 255 14.90 14.19 8.09
C VAL A 255 15.18 15.69 8.01
N GLY A 256 14.19 16.51 7.63
CA GLY A 256 14.29 17.97 7.61
C GLY A 256 14.90 18.58 6.34
N CYS A 257 15.19 17.77 5.32
CA CYS A 257 15.68 18.23 4.01
C CYS A 257 14.50 18.66 3.11
N PHE A 258 13.82 19.75 3.47
CA PHE A 258 12.54 20.13 2.83
C PHE A 258 12.65 20.55 1.36
N HIS A 259 13.78 21.14 0.95
CA HIS A 259 13.99 21.53 -0.45
C HIS A 259 14.19 20.31 -1.35
N GLU A 260 14.96 19.33 -0.86
CA GLU A 260 15.19 18.03 -1.48
C GLU A 260 13.87 17.24 -1.56
N ALA A 261 13.11 17.25 -0.46
CA ALA A 261 11.78 16.63 -0.42
C ALA A 261 10.84 17.19 -1.50
N ALA A 262 10.70 18.52 -1.56
CA ALA A 262 9.86 19.17 -2.55
C ALA A 262 10.31 18.85 -3.99
N PHE A 263 11.62 18.80 -4.25
CA PHE A 263 12.17 18.40 -5.54
C PHE A 263 11.71 16.98 -5.92
N HIS A 264 11.90 16.00 -5.05
CA HIS A 264 11.53 14.60 -5.33
C HIS A 264 10.02 14.42 -5.54
N PHE A 265 9.20 15.10 -4.74
CA PHE A 265 7.75 15.08 -4.95
C PHE A 265 7.35 15.66 -6.30
N ILE A 266 7.96 16.77 -6.73
CA ILE A 266 7.68 17.36 -8.04
C ILE A 266 8.13 16.42 -9.16
N GLU A 267 9.28 15.78 -9.05
CA GLU A 267 9.73 14.78 -10.05
C GLU A 267 8.76 13.59 -10.11
N ALA A 268 8.29 13.09 -8.97
CA ALA A 268 7.31 12.00 -8.92
C ALA A 268 6.01 12.33 -9.68
N THR A 269 5.55 13.61 -9.68
CA THR A 269 4.36 14.01 -10.45
C THR A 269 4.52 13.83 -11.96
N LYS A 270 5.75 13.95 -12.48
CA LYS A 270 6.06 13.83 -13.91
C LYS A 270 6.13 12.38 -14.39
N LEU A 271 6.23 11.44 -13.45
CA LEU A 271 6.45 10.01 -13.69
C LEU A 271 5.17 9.17 -13.61
N THR A 272 4.03 9.78 -13.31
CA THR A 272 2.76 9.07 -13.14
C THR A 272 1.64 9.74 -13.92
N GLU A 273 0.78 8.94 -14.53
CA GLU A 273 -0.45 9.38 -15.19
C GLU A 273 -1.64 9.45 -14.23
N SER A 274 -1.50 8.85 -13.03
CA SER A 274 -2.55 8.85 -12.01
C SER A 274 -2.75 10.24 -11.40
N LYS A 275 -3.88 10.88 -11.71
CA LYS A 275 -4.27 12.18 -11.13
C LYS A 275 -4.25 12.19 -9.60
N SER A 276 -4.65 11.07 -8.98
CA SER A 276 -4.62 10.89 -7.53
C SER A 276 -3.19 10.92 -7.00
N MET A 277 -2.25 10.20 -7.64
CA MET A 277 -0.84 10.22 -7.25
C MET A 277 -0.19 11.59 -7.48
N GLN A 278 -0.47 12.23 -8.62
CA GLN A 278 0.00 13.59 -8.91
C GLN A 278 -0.43 14.59 -7.83
N SER A 279 -1.73 14.55 -7.47
CA SER A 279 -2.30 15.42 -6.44
C SER A 279 -1.69 15.17 -5.05
N MET A 280 -1.46 13.90 -4.69
CA MET A 280 -0.79 13.57 -3.43
C MET A 280 0.66 14.07 -3.38
N CYS A 281 1.42 13.90 -4.46
CA CYS A 281 2.79 14.42 -4.55
C CYS A 281 2.83 15.96 -4.47
N GLN A 282 1.89 16.66 -5.14
CA GLN A 282 1.76 18.12 -5.02
C GLN A 282 1.44 18.56 -3.59
N VAL A 283 0.55 17.84 -2.90
CA VAL A 283 0.23 18.09 -1.48
C VAL A 283 1.47 17.90 -0.60
N TYR A 284 2.25 16.82 -0.79
CA TYR A 284 3.46 16.58 -0.02
C TYR A 284 4.56 17.63 -0.29
N ALA A 285 4.72 18.05 -1.55
CA ALA A 285 5.62 19.15 -1.91
C ALA A 285 5.20 20.46 -1.21
N ALA A 286 3.91 20.77 -1.21
CA ALA A 286 3.39 21.96 -0.55
C ALA A 286 3.59 21.92 0.97
N VAL A 287 3.37 20.77 1.62
CA VAL A 287 3.67 20.62 3.06
C VAL A 287 5.16 20.86 3.33
N SER A 288 6.06 20.38 2.46
CA SER A 288 7.50 20.66 2.59
C SER A 288 7.82 22.15 2.46
N TYR A 289 7.20 22.86 1.51
CA TYR A 289 7.34 24.32 1.39
C TYR A 289 6.76 25.09 2.60
N ILE A 290 5.65 24.62 3.17
CA ILE A 290 5.09 25.20 4.41
C ILE A 290 6.09 25.05 5.57
N CYS A 291 6.79 23.93 5.65
CA CYS A 291 7.84 23.71 6.66
C CYS A 291 9.05 24.64 6.50
N ILE A 292 9.42 25.02 5.26
CA ILE A 292 10.48 26.02 5.03
C ILE A 292 10.06 27.40 5.56
N GLY A 293 8.82 27.81 5.27
CA GLY A 293 8.15 28.91 5.97
C GLY A 293 8.48 30.33 5.52
N ASP A 294 9.36 30.53 4.54
CA ASP A 294 9.55 31.84 3.92
C ASP A 294 8.37 32.22 2.99
N ALA A 295 8.34 33.48 2.55
CA ALA A 295 7.26 34.02 1.72
C ALA A 295 7.20 33.36 0.33
N GLU A 296 8.34 33.09 -0.30
CA GLU A 296 8.42 32.46 -1.61
C GLU A 296 7.91 31.00 -1.54
N SER A 297 8.36 30.25 -0.53
CA SER A 297 7.88 28.90 -0.27
C SER A 297 6.38 28.86 0.01
N SER A 298 5.84 29.84 0.76
CA SER A 298 4.40 29.93 1.01
C SER A 298 3.59 30.15 -0.28
N THR A 299 4.09 30.96 -1.21
CA THR A 299 3.49 31.13 -2.54
C THR A 299 3.55 29.82 -3.35
N LYS A 300 4.70 29.15 -3.40
CA LYS A 300 4.85 27.84 -4.08
C LYS A 300 3.89 26.79 -3.53
N ALA A 301 3.73 26.74 -2.20
CA ALA A 301 2.78 25.83 -1.57
C ALA A 301 1.33 26.11 -1.98
N LEU A 302 0.95 27.39 -2.08
CA LEU A 302 -0.39 27.79 -2.54
C LEU A 302 -0.63 27.41 -4.01
N ASP A 303 0.36 27.64 -4.88
CA ASP A 303 0.29 27.30 -6.30
C ASP A 303 0.13 25.78 -6.55
N LEU A 304 0.71 24.97 -5.66
CA LEU A 304 0.59 23.51 -5.71
C LEU A 304 -0.76 23.01 -5.17
N VAL A 305 -1.21 23.50 -4.01
CA VAL A 305 -2.44 22.98 -3.37
C VAL A 305 -3.70 23.58 -3.96
N GLY A 306 -3.70 24.84 -4.37
CA GLY A 306 -4.89 25.56 -4.86
C GLY A 306 -5.62 24.83 -6.00
N PRO A 307 -4.94 24.41 -7.08
CA PRO A 307 -5.56 23.63 -8.15
C PRO A 307 -6.13 22.29 -7.68
N VAL A 308 -5.37 21.57 -6.84
CA VAL A 308 -5.77 20.26 -6.30
C VAL A 308 -7.00 20.38 -5.41
N TYR A 309 -7.07 21.45 -4.61
CA TYR A 309 -8.20 21.77 -3.76
C TYR A 309 -9.50 21.92 -4.56
N ARG A 310 -9.45 22.55 -5.73
CA ARG A 310 -10.63 22.77 -6.58
C ARG A 310 -11.22 21.48 -7.16
N ILE A 311 -10.41 20.43 -7.28
CA ILE A 311 -10.83 19.15 -7.87
C ILE A 311 -10.99 18.03 -6.82
N MET A 312 -10.86 18.34 -5.53
CA MET A 312 -10.80 17.34 -4.46
C MET A 312 -12.04 16.44 -4.37
N ASP A 313 -13.21 16.93 -4.77
CA ASP A 313 -14.46 16.16 -4.75
C ASP A 313 -14.63 15.22 -5.96
N SER A 314 -13.71 15.27 -6.94
CA SER A 314 -13.67 14.34 -8.07
C SER A 314 -13.03 12.98 -7.73
N PHE A 315 -12.33 12.88 -6.58
CA PHE A 315 -11.69 11.64 -6.17
C PHE A 315 -12.70 10.66 -5.57
N VAL A 316 -12.59 9.38 -5.96
CA VAL A 316 -13.45 8.29 -5.45
C VAL A 316 -13.21 8.03 -3.95
N GLY A 317 -11.95 8.11 -3.50
CA GLY A 317 -11.56 7.84 -2.12
C GLY A 317 -11.40 9.11 -1.29
N VAL A 318 -11.48 8.97 0.04
CA VAL A 318 -11.34 10.10 0.98
C VAL A 318 -9.90 10.39 1.42
N ARG A 319 -8.94 9.55 1.03
CA ARG A 319 -7.52 9.75 1.37
C ARG A 319 -6.97 11.04 0.79
N GLU A 320 -7.17 11.26 -0.51
CA GLU A 320 -6.73 12.47 -1.20
C GLU A 320 -7.42 13.69 -0.57
N LYS A 321 -8.75 13.62 -0.45
CA LYS A 321 -9.58 14.67 0.13
C LYS A 321 -9.07 15.13 1.51
N THR A 322 -8.77 14.17 2.40
CA THR A 322 -8.29 14.47 3.75
C THR A 322 -6.88 15.05 3.77
N CYS A 323 -5.96 14.61 2.90
CA CYS A 323 -4.62 15.20 2.84
C CYS A 323 -4.64 16.61 2.25
N ILE A 324 -5.48 16.84 1.23
CA ILE A 324 -5.66 18.15 0.59
C ILE A 324 -6.21 19.18 1.58
N VAL A 325 -7.27 18.81 2.33
CA VAL A 325 -7.86 19.69 3.35
C VAL A 325 -6.87 20.01 4.46
N PHE A 326 -6.04 19.03 4.84
CA PHE A 326 -5.00 19.22 5.85
C PHE A 326 -3.98 20.28 5.42
N ALA A 327 -3.37 20.10 4.24
CA ALA A 327 -2.39 21.04 3.71
C ALA A 327 -2.99 22.44 3.45
N TYR A 328 -4.21 22.50 2.92
CA TYR A 328 -4.90 23.77 2.71
C TYR A 328 -5.24 24.48 4.04
N GLY A 329 -5.63 23.73 5.07
CA GLY A 329 -5.84 24.27 6.42
C GLY A 329 -4.58 24.90 7.00
N LEU A 330 -3.42 24.26 6.82
CA LEU A 330 -2.12 24.81 7.19
C LEU A 330 -1.80 26.12 6.46
N LEU A 331 -2.10 26.20 5.16
CA LEU A 331 -1.92 27.45 4.39
C LEU A 331 -2.80 28.58 4.92
N LEU A 332 -4.07 28.30 5.22
CA LEU A 332 -4.98 29.29 5.79
C LEU A 332 -4.48 29.82 7.14
N MET A 333 -3.87 28.96 7.97
CA MET A 333 -3.25 29.39 9.22
C MET A 333 -2.08 30.34 8.98
N ARG A 334 -1.20 30.04 8.00
CA ARG A 334 -0.09 30.93 7.62
C ARG A 334 -0.57 32.27 7.07
N GLN A 335 -1.74 32.29 6.45
CA GLN A 335 -2.42 33.51 5.98
C GLN A 335 -3.22 34.22 7.08
N HIS A 336 -3.11 33.80 8.34
CA HIS A 336 -3.88 34.33 9.48
C HIS A 336 -5.41 34.23 9.35
N ASN A 337 -5.91 33.36 8.46
CA ASN A 337 -7.34 33.09 8.31
C ASN A 337 -7.78 31.94 9.23
N LEU A 338 -7.70 32.19 10.55
CA LEU A 338 -7.82 31.15 11.59
C LEU A 338 -9.21 30.50 11.65
N GLN A 339 -10.28 31.27 11.41
CA GLN A 339 -11.65 30.75 11.46
C GLN A 339 -11.94 29.80 10.30
N GLU A 340 -11.54 30.18 9.08
CA GLU A 340 -11.71 29.32 7.92
C GLU A 340 -10.85 28.06 8.06
N ALA A 341 -9.60 28.20 8.52
CA ALA A 341 -8.72 27.06 8.80
C ALA A 341 -9.40 26.07 9.76
N ARG A 342 -9.96 26.55 10.87
CA ARG A 342 -10.66 25.72 11.87
C ARG A 342 -11.82 24.95 11.25
N ILE A 343 -12.67 25.60 10.46
CA ILE A 343 -13.82 24.96 9.80
C ILE A 343 -13.36 23.84 8.86
N ARG A 344 -12.37 24.13 8.00
CA ARG A 344 -11.84 23.15 7.04
C ARG A 344 -11.18 21.97 7.74
N LEU A 345 -10.33 22.24 8.72
CA LEU A 345 -9.59 21.20 9.45
C LEU A 345 -10.52 20.31 10.29
N ALA A 346 -11.56 20.88 10.93
CA ALA A 346 -12.56 20.09 11.65
C ALA A 346 -13.34 19.15 10.72
N SER A 347 -13.69 19.62 9.51
CA SER A 347 -14.30 18.79 8.48
C SER A 347 -13.37 17.65 8.02
N GLY A 348 -12.09 17.97 7.79
CA GLY A 348 -11.06 16.99 7.44
C GLY A 348 -10.86 15.92 8.50
N LEU A 349 -10.77 16.32 9.78
CA LEU A 349 -10.65 15.42 10.93
C LEU A 349 -11.83 14.44 10.99
N LYS A 350 -13.07 14.93 10.81
CA LYS A 350 -14.26 14.08 10.81
C LYS A 350 -14.15 12.96 9.77
N ILE A 351 -13.73 13.30 8.56
CA ILE A 351 -13.56 12.32 7.46
C ILE A 351 -12.41 11.35 7.79
N ALA A 352 -11.26 11.85 8.23
CA ALA A 352 -10.09 11.04 8.56
C ALA A 352 -10.38 10.02 9.67
N HIS A 353 -11.08 10.45 10.72
CA HIS A 353 -11.42 9.61 11.86
C HIS A 353 -12.51 8.57 11.52
N GLN A 354 -13.57 8.97 10.80
CA GLN A 354 -14.72 8.09 10.57
C GLN A 354 -14.51 7.08 9.44
N GLN A 355 -13.75 7.45 8.41
CA GLN A 355 -13.66 6.67 7.17
C GLN A 355 -12.24 6.16 6.91
N LEU A 356 -11.22 7.02 7.00
CA LEU A 356 -9.85 6.64 6.65
C LEU A 356 -9.18 5.75 7.70
N GLY A 357 -9.50 5.95 8.99
CA GLY A 357 -8.92 5.17 10.09
C GLY A 357 -7.39 5.33 10.22
N ASN A 358 -6.80 6.36 9.61
CA ASN A 358 -5.38 6.68 9.71
C ASN A 358 -5.13 7.47 11.00
N ILE A 359 -4.61 6.78 12.01
CA ILE A 359 -4.38 7.34 13.35
C ILE A 359 -3.32 8.44 13.32
N GLN A 360 -2.31 8.33 12.46
CA GLN A 360 -1.26 9.34 12.35
C GLN A 360 -1.84 10.66 11.85
N LEU A 361 -2.59 10.60 10.77
CA LEU A 361 -3.23 11.80 10.20
C LEU A 361 -4.25 12.41 11.18
N VAL A 362 -5.04 11.57 11.87
CA VAL A 362 -5.96 12.02 12.92
C VAL A 362 -5.20 12.74 14.04
N SER A 363 -4.07 12.19 14.49
CA SER A 363 -3.22 12.81 15.51
C SER A 363 -2.77 14.21 15.09
N GLN A 364 -2.26 14.35 13.86
CA GLN A 364 -1.78 15.62 13.31
C GLN A 364 -2.92 16.64 13.14
N TYR A 365 -4.11 16.20 12.68
CA TYR A 365 -5.30 17.07 12.64
C TYR A 365 -5.65 17.61 14.02
N LEU A 366 -5.62 16.77 15.05
CA LEU A 366 -5.87 17.18 16.43
C LEU A 366 -4.80 18.17 16.90
N THR A 367 -3.52 17.94 16.61
CA THR A 367 -2.43 18.87 16.98
C THR A 367 -2.68 20.28 16.43
N ILE A 368 -3.04 20.37 15.15
CA ILE A 368 -3.32 21.66 14.49
C ILE A 368 -4.58 22.30 15.08
N LEU A 369 -5.66 21.54 15.27
CA LEU A 369 -6.89 22.08 15.86
C LEU A 369 -6.68 22.55 17.29
N GLY A 370 -5.84 21.86 18.08
CA GLY A 370 -5.42 22.29 19.40
C GLY A 370 -4.61 23.59 19.37
N THR A 371 -3.70 23.71 18.40
CA THR A 371 -2.94 24.96 18.15
C THR A 371 -3.88 26.11 17.80
N LEU A 372 -4.86 25.89 16.93
CA LEU A 372 -5.89 26.87 16.56
C LEU A 372 -6.76 27.28 17.75
N ALA A 373 -7.19 26.31 18.56
CA ALA A 373 -7.98 26.59 19.77
C ALA A 373 -7.20 27.48 20.74
N LEU A 374 -5.91 27.22 20.93
CA LEU A 374 -5.02 28.06 21.74
C LEU A 374 -4.89 29.48 21.16
N GLN A 375 -4.66 29.62 19.85
CA GLN A 375 -4.60 30.93 19.17
C GLN A 375 -5.92 31.71 19.24
N LEU A 376 -7.05 31.02 19.41
CA LEU A 376 -8.37 31.60 19.59
C LEU A 376 -8.75 31.77 21.07
N HIS A 377 -7.80 31.55 21.99
CA HIS A 377 -7.97 31.62 23.45
C HIS A 377 -9.03 30.67 24.03
N ASP A 378 -9.29 29.54 23.37
CA ASP A 378 -10.10 28.43 23.88
C ASP A 378 -9.19 27.36 24.51
N THR A 379 -8.65 27.70 25.69
CA THR A 379 -7.67 26.89 26.42
C THR A 379 -8.24 25.54 26.89
N GLY A 380 -9.54 25.50 27.21
CA GLY A 380 -10.24 24.29 27.63
C GLY A 380 -10.34 23.27 26.49
N GLN A 381 -10.79 23.70 25.31
CA GLN A 381 -10.83 22.83 24.13
C GLN A 381 -9.42 22.42 23.68
N ALA A 382 -8.46 23.35 23.69
CA ALA A 382 -7.07 23.07 23.30
C ALA A 382 -6.49 21.93 24.14
N ARG A 383 -6.67 21.96 25.46
CA ARG A 383 -6.18 20.93 26.39
C ARG A 383 -6.65 19.52 26.02
N GLU A 384 -7.96 19.34 25.85
CA GLU A 384 -8.55 18.01 25.61
C GLU A 384 -8.16 17.45 24.24
N ILE A 385 -8.15 18.31 23.22
CA ILE A 385 -7.73 17.94 21.86
C ILE A 385 -6.25 17.53 21.85
N LEU A 386 -5.36 18.31 22.48
CA LEU A 386 -3.93 18.04 22.50
C LEU A 386 -3.59 16.78 23.30
N LYS A 387 -4.24 16.52 24.45
CA LYS A 387 -4.08 15.26 25.19
C LYS A 387 -4.46 14.03 24.34
N SER A 388 -5.54 14.14 23.58
CA SER A 388 -5.98 13.09 22.66
C SER A 388 -4.94 12.86 21.56
N SER A 389 -4.44 13.94 20.94
CA SER A 389 -3.37 13.89 19.94
C SER A 389 -2.10 13.22 20.49
N LEU A 390 -1.63 13.62 21.68
CA LEU A 390 -0.43 13.05 22.30
C LEU A 390 -0.56 11.54 22.53
N THR A 391 -1.74 11.08 22.94
CA THR A 391 -2.01 9.65 23.14
C THR A 391 -1.84 8.88 21.83
N LEU A 392 -2.40 9.38 20.73
CA LEU A 392 -2.27 8.75 19.41
C LEU A 392 -0.83 8.81 18.87
N ALA A 393 -0.11 9.92 19.08
CA ALA A 393 1.29 10.04 18.66
C ALA A 393 2.19 9.04 19.42
N LYS A 394 1.92 8.82 20.71
CA LYS A 394 2.63 7.83 21.55
C LYS A 394 2.39 6.40 21.08
N THR A 395 1.15 6.02 20.72
CA THR A 395 0.86 4.66 20.25
C THR A 395 1.56 4.33 18.93
N LEU A 396 1.83 5.35 18.11
CA LEU A 396 2.50 5.22 16.82
C LEU A 396 4.02 5.32 16.89
N TYR A 397 4.59 5.69 18.04
CA TYR A 397 6.00 6.10 18.14
C TYR A 397 6.34 7.24 17.17
N ASP A 398 5.37 8.11 16.86
CA ASP A 398 5.56 9.29 16.01
C ASP A 398 6.20 10.39 16.86
N ILE A 399 7.54 10.44 16.86
CA ILE A 399 8.31 11.37 17.70
C ILE A 399 8.11 12.82 17.25
N PRO A 400 8.16 13.18 15.96
CA PRO A 400 7.89 14.54 15.50
C PRO A 400 6.53 15.06 15.96
N THR A 401 5.46 14.26 15.83
CA THR A 401 4.13 14.69 16.31
C THR A 401 4.08 14.77 17.83
N GLN A 402 4.76 13.88 18.57
CA GLN A 402 4.88 14.00 20.04
C GLN A 402 5.53 15.33 20.44
N ILE A 403 6.67 15.70 19.84
CA ILE A 403 7.36 16.96 20.12
C ILE A 403 6.44 18.15 19.82
N TRP A 404 5.78 18.14 18.65
CA TRP A 404 4.88 19.22 18.27
C TRP A 404 3.74 19.40 19.28
N VAL A 405 3.05 18.32 19.66
CA VAL A 405 1.96 18.39 20.64
C VAL A 405 2.46 18.87 22.00
N LEU A 406 3.62 18.39 22.45
CA LEU A 406 4.23 18.80 23.71
C LEU A 406 4.56 20.30 23.71
N SER A 407 5.14 20.81 22.62
CA SER A 407 5.45 22.23 22.47
C SER A 407 4.19 23.12 22.62
N VAL A 408 3.08 22.71 22.01
CA VAL A 408 1.80 23.43 22.13
C VAL A 408 1.20 23.30 23.53
N LEU A 409 1.33 22.14 24.18
CA LEU A 409 0.92 21.96 25.58
C LEU A 409 1.76 22.82 26.54
N THR A 410 3.06 22.95 26.30
CA THR A 410 3.95 23.83 27.08
C THR A 410 3.45 25.28 27.01
N ALA A 411 3.12 25.77 25.80
CA ALA A 411 2.55 27.11 25.61
C ALA A 411 1.19 27.27 26.32
N LEU A 412 0.32 26.26 26.25
CA LEU A 412 -0.96 26.24 26.95
C LEU A 412 -0.79 26.32 28.48
N TYR A 413 0.13 25.54 29.06
CA TYR A 413 0.39 25.57 30.50
C TYR A 413 0.97 26.92 30.95
N GLN A 414 1.77 27.55 30.10
CA GLN A 414 2.27 28.90 30.32
C GLN A 414 1.13 29.93 30.37
N GLU A 415 0.16 29.88 29.43
CA GLU A 415 -1.00 30.78 29.44
C GLU A 415 -1.90 30.59 30.67
N LEU A 416 -2.01 29.35 31.17
CA LEU A 416 -2.81 29.01 32.35
C LEU A 416 -2.09 29.23 33.68
N GLY A 417 -0.80 29.55 33.68
CA GLY A 417 0.02 29.73 34.89
C GLY A 417 0.34 28.44 35.64
N GLU A 418 0.17 27.27 35.00
CA GLU A 418 0.40 25.95 35.60
C GLU A 418 1.88 25.55 35.52
N ARG A 419 2.74 26.17 36.36
CA ARG A 419 4.20 26.02 36.29
C ARG A 419 4.71 24.58 36.44
N GLU A 420 4.12 23.79 37.33
CA GLU A 420 4.56 22.40 37.55
C GLU A 420 4.33 21.55 36.30
N ASN A 421 3.11 21.60 35.74
CA ASN A 421 2.77 20.93 34.48
C ASN A 421 3.63 21.42 33.32
N GLN A 422 3.90 22.73 33.24
CA GLN A 422 4.78 23.31 32.24
C GLN A 422 6.19 22.72 32.31
N MET A 423 6.78 22.64 33.50
CA MET A 423 8.13 22.10 33.69
C MET A 423 8.20 20.60 33.36
N GLU A 424 7.25 19.80 33.85
CA GLU A 424 7.19 18.37 33.56
C GLU A 424 7.04 18.12 32.05
N ASN A 425 6.13 18.85 31.41
CA ASN A 425 5.88 18.71 29.98
C ASN A 425 7.09 19.14 29.13
N SER A 426 7.75 20.24 29.50
CA SER A 426 8.97 20.71 28.82
C SER A 426 10.15 19.74 29.02
N GLU A 427 10.29 19.12 30.19
CA GLU A 427 11.31 18.07 30.38
C GLU A 427 11.03 16.85 29.49
N TYR A 428 9.77 16.48 29.34
CA TYR A 428 9.38 15.38 28.46
C TYR A 428 9.59 15.72 26.98
N GLU A 429 9.28 16.96 26.56
CA GLU A 429 9.57 17.50 25.23
C GLU A 429 11.07 17.41 24.92
N ARG A 430 11.93 17.90 25.82
CA ARG A 430 13.39 17.85 25.68
C ARG A 430 13.90 16.42 25.50
N LYS A 431 13.41 15.47 26.30
CA LYS A 431 13.79 14.04 26.17
C LYS A 431 13.43 13.48 24.79
N LYS A 432 12.32 13.93 24.20
CA LYS A 432 11.88 13.50 22.87
C LYS A 432 12.69 14.17 21.76
N GLU A 433 13.03 15.44 21.91
CA GLU A 433 13.92 16.15 21.01
C GLU A 433 15.34 15.53 20.99
N GLU A 434 15.88 15.16 22.15
CA GLU A 434 17.14 14.43 22.26
C GLU A 434 17.11 13.06 21.56
N ASP A 435 16.02 12.30 21.70
CA ASP A 435 15.80 11.03 21.00
C ASP A 435 15.73 11.25 19.47
N LEU A 436 14.94 12.23 19.01
CA LEU A 436 14.84 12.56 17.58
C LEU A 436 16.19 12.98 17.01
N GLN A 437 16.91 13.87 17.69
CA GLN A 437 18.21 14.37 17.24
C GLN A 437 19.24 13.25 17.16
N LYS A 438 19.22 12.30 18.10
CA LYS A 438 20.06 11.10 18.04
C LYS A 438 19.77 10.29 16.77
N ARG A 439 18.50 10.00 16.49
CA ARG A 439 18.09 9.22 15.30
C ARG A 439 18.42 9.93 13.99
N LEU A 440 18.23 11.25 13.93
CA LEU A 440 18.62 12.07 12.79
C LEU A 440 20.14 12.04 12.58
N SER A 441 20.92 12.22 13.65
CA SER A 441 22.39 12.18 13.56
C SER A 441 22.90 10.83 13.07
N GLU A 442 22.27 9.73 13.51
CA GLU A 442 22.60 8.39 13.04
C GLU A 442 22.28 8.26 11.54
N ALA A 443 21.07 8.64 11.11
CA ALA A 443 20.66 8.58 9.71
C ALA A 443 21.55 9.44 8.80
N HIS A 444 21.91 10.66 9.21
CA HIS A 444 22.78 11.56 8.45
C HIS A 444 24.21 11.02 8.33
N SER A 445 24.68 10.24 9.31
CA SER A 445 26.00 9.63 9.28
C SER A 445 26.10 8.40 8.35
N ARG A 446 24.97 7.82 7.95
CA ARG A 446 24.94 6.68 7.01
C ARG A 446 25.33 7.16 5.62
N THR A 447 26.10 6.33 4.92
CA THR A 447 26.58 6.60 3.55
C THR A 447 25.44 6.87 2.57
N HIS A 448 24.31 6.18 2.75
CA HIS A 448 23.15 6.28 1.88
C HIS A 448 22.39 7.61 1.99
N HIS A 449 22.60 8.40 3.05
CA HIS A 449 21.81 9.61 3.28
C HIS A 449 21.92 10.59 2.11
N LEU A 450 23.16 10.95 1.73
CA LEU A 450 23.43 11.89 0.64
C LEU A 450 22.87 11.38 -0.69
N ASP A 451 23.07 10.09 -0.99
CA ASP A 451 22.58 9.45 -2.21
C ASP A 451 21.05 9.45 -2.31
N LEU A 452 20.34 9.43 -1.19
CA LEU A 452 18.88 9.40 -1.16
C LEU A 452 18.27 10.80 -1.29
N ILE A 453 18.89 11.83 -0.71
CA ILE A 453 18.39 13.22 -0.75
C ILE A 453 18.91 14.03 -1.94
N GLU A 454 19.88 13.52 -2.69
CA GLU A 454 20.45 14.23 -3.83
C GLU A 454 19.36 14.63 -4.82
N LYS A 455 19.36 15.90 -5.27
CA LYS A 455 18.41 16.47 -6.24
C LYS A 455 18.65 15.99 -7.67
N THR A 456 18.76 14.69 -7.82
CA THR A 456 18.96 13.95 -9.06
C THR A 456 17.93 12.83 -9.07
N ARG A 457 17.44 12.48 -10.26
CA ARG A 457 16.63 11.27 -10.43
C ARG A 457 17.52 10.04 -10.37
N VAL A 458 16.93 8.90 -10.01
CA VAL A 458 17.61 7.61 -10.16
C VAL A 458 18.07 7.44 -11.61
N SER A 459 19.39 7.41 -11.82
CA SER A 459 19.94 7.21 -13.15
C SER A 459 19.99 5.71 -13.48
N VAL A 460 19.30 5.33 -14.55
CA VAL A 460 19.42 4.00 -15.14
C VAL A 460 20.32 4.14 -16.37
N GLN A 461 21.43 3.40 -16.42
CA GLN A 461 22.25 3.36 -17.63
C GLN A 461 21.41 2.79 -18.78
N PRO A 462 21.30 3.48 -19.93
CA PRO A 462 20.55 2.96 -21.06
C PRO A 462 21.22 1.68 -21.58
N LEU A 463 20.50 0.57 -21.50
CA LEU A 463 20.86 -0.68 -22.18
C LEU A 463 21.07 -0.37 -23.67
N HIS A 464 22.25 -0.72 -24.20
CA HIS A 464 22.65 -0.37 -25.57
C HIS A 464 21.61 -0.84 -26.60
N GLY A 465 21.40 -0.04 -27.65
CA GLY A 465 20.29 -0.16 -28.62
C GLY A 465 20.14 -1.48 -29.41
N LEU A 466 21.03 -2.45 -29.21
CA LEU A 466 20.87 -3.81 -29.71
C LEU A 466 19.95 -4.66 -28.80
N ASP A 467 19.93 -4.40 -27.48
CA ASP A 467 19.10 -5.13 -26.51
C ASP A 467 17.66 -4.63 -26.46
N MET A 468 17.45 -3.34 -26.77
CA MET A 468 16.12 -2.72 -26.89
C MET A 468 15.26 -3.43 -27.95
N LYS A 469 15.85 -3.89 -29.06
CA LYS A 469 15.12 -4.65 -30.11
C LYS A 469 14.70 -6.06 -29.66
N ARG A 470 15.38 -6.63 -28.65
CA ARG A 470 15.04 -7.95 -28.09
C ARG A 470 13.93 -7.86 -27.05
N ALA A 471 13.91 -6.79 -26.25
CA ALA A 471 12.85 -6.51 -25.27
C ALA A 471 11.55 -5.95 -25.91
N MET A 472 11.66 -5.17 -26.99
CA MET A 472 10.50 -4.56 -27.68
C MET A 472 9.79 -5.48 -28.69
N ALA A 473 10.23 -6.73 -28.84
CA ALA A 473 9.56 -7.71 -29.71
C ALA A 473 8.35 -8.39 -29.05
N GLY A 474 8.07 -8.09 -27.77
CA GLY A 474 6.80 -8.41 -27.11
C GLY A 474 5.79 -7.26 -27.23
N PRO A 475 4.47 -7.52 -27.13
CA PRO A 475 3.49 -6.44 -27.09
C PRO A 475 3.86 -5.49 -25.97
N SER A 476 3.98 -4.20 -26.28
CA SER A 476 4.10 -3.13 -25.29
C SER A 476 3.00 -3.32 -24.25
N MET A 477 3.34 -3.86 -23.09
CA MET A 477 2.45 -3.83 -21.94
C MET A 477 2.43 -2.39 -21.45
N LYS A 478 1.58 -1.57 -22.09
CA LYS A 478 0.85 -0.55 -21.36
C LYS A 478 0.10 -1.31 -20.28
N VAL A 479 0.72 -1.42 -19.11
CA VAL A 479 0.07 -1.95 -17.90
C VAL A 479 -0.87 -0.86 -17.43
N ASP A 480 -1.95 -0.71 -18.17
CA ASP A 480 -3.15 -0.05 -17.69
C ASP A 480 -3.85 -1.10 -16.82
N LEU A 481 -3.41 -1.23 -15.56
CA LEU A 481 -4.16 -1.93 -14.51
C LEU A 481 -5.28 -1.03 -13.98
N ASP A 482 -5.88 -0.24 -14.86
CA ASP A 482 -7.22 0.29 -14.64
C ASP A 482 -8.16 -0.91 -14.56
N ILE A 483 -8.57 -1.23 -13.34
CA ILE A 483 -9.85 -1.87 -13.09
C ILE A 483 -10.85 -1.07 -13.92
N PRO A 484 -11.51 -1.66 -14.93
CA PRO A 484 -12.31 -0.90 -15.88
C PRO A 484 -13.29 -0.04 -15.10
N GLU A 485 -13.21 1.27 -15.33
CA GLU A 485 -14.25 2.21 -14.95
C GLU A 485 -15.57 1.57 -15.36
N SER A 486 -16.38 1.26 -14.34
CA SER A 486 -17.75 0.77 -14.38
C SER A 486 -18.37 0.70 -15.77
N ILE A 487 -18.73 -0.51 -16.22
CA ILE A 487 -19.78 -0.69 -17.23
C ILE A 487 -20.99 0.10 -16.76
N GLY A 488 -21.18 1.27 -17.35
CA GLY A 488 -22.34 2.10 -17.15
C GLY A 488 -23.57 1.32 -17.59
N LEU A 489 -24.36 0.85 -16.63
CA LEU A 489 -25.78 0.63 -16.89
C LEU A 489 -26.34 2.01 -17.28
N PRO A 490 -26.99 2.16 -18.44
CA PRO A 490 -27.50 3.46 -18.86
C PRO A 490 -28.54 3.93 -17.85
N ALA A 491 -28.17 4.90 -17.02
CA ALA A 491 -29.12 5.64 -16.23
C ALA A 491 -29.98 6.46 -17.20
N ALA A 492 -31.29 6.28 -17.14
CA ALA A 492 -32.26 7.00 -17.94
C ALA A 492 -32.01 8.52 -17.83
N ALA A 493 -31.71 9.14 -18.97
CA ALA A 493 -31.57 10.58 -19.05
C ALA A 493 -32.90 11.26 -18.68
N PRO A 494 -32.88 12.35 -17.88
CA PRO A 494 -34.05 13.18 -17.72
C PRO A 494 -34.36 13.89 -19.04
N ALA A 495 -35.58 13.68 -19.51
CA ALA A 495 -36.11 14.31 -20.71
C ALA A 495 -36.02 15.84 -20.62
N SER A 496 -35.32 16.46 -21.57
CA SER A 496 -35.62 17.84 -21.97
C SER A 496 -35.15 18.11 -23.41
N SER A 497 -36.16 18.38 -24.24
CA SER A 497 -36.16 19.24 -25.43
C SER A 497 -35.13 18.97 -26.53
N LEU A 498 -35.56 18.13 -27.48
CA LEU A 498 -35.20 18.22 -28.89
C LEU A 498 -35.63 19.59 -29.45
N SER A 499 -34.67 20.40 -29.89
CA SER A 499 -34.90 21.45 -30.89
C SER A 499 -34.08 21.10 -32.12
N SER A 500 -34.81 20.75 -33.17
CA SER A 500 -34.36 20.29 -34.47
C SER A 500 -33.86 21.44 -35.34
N ARG A 501 -32.83 21.16 -36.15
CA ARG A 501 -32.64 21.81 -37.44
C ARG A 501 -32.32 20.74 -38.47
N LEU A 502 -33.22 20.53 -39.41
CA LEU A 502 -32.95 20.59 -40.86
C LEU A 502 -34.21 20.19 -41.65
N ARG A 503 -34.73 21.17 -42.40
CA ARG A 503 -35.36 21.10 -43.75
C ARG A 503 -36.58 20.19 -43.95
N ASP A 504 -37.58 20.50 -44.75
CA ASP A 504 -37.93 21.63 -45.61
C ASP A 504 -39.41 21.46 -46.00
N SER A 505 -39.98 22.52 -46.58
CA SER A 505 -41.11 22.53 -47.52
C SER A 505 -42.56 22.50 -47.00
N ASP A 506 -43.15 23.70 -47.10
CA ASP A 506 -44.43 24.01 -47.75
C ASP A 506 -45.70 23.27 -47.31
N SER A 507 -46.60 24.02 -46.66
CA SER A 507 -47.74 24.62 -47.39
C SER A 507 -48.81 25.19 -46.45
N ARG A 508 -49.33 26.35 -46.87
CA ARG A 508 -50.73 26.77 -46.78
C ARG A 508 -51.45 26.83 -45.41
N ASN A 509 -51.67 28.10 -45.06
CA ASN A 509 -53.00 28.73 -44.89
C ASN A 509 -53.78 28.57 -43.57
N ARG A 510 -54.34 29.74 -43.20
CA ARG A 510 -55.54 30.01 -42.40
C ARG A 510 -55.44 30.00 -40.87
N GLY A 511 -55.58 31.20 -40.32
CA GLY A 511 -56.81 31.47 -39.55
C GLY A 511 -56.64 31.98 -38.12
N LYS A 512 -56.66 33.31 -37.99
CA LYS A 512 -57.44 34.10 -37.01
C LYS A 512 -57.63 33.54 -35.57
N ARG A 513 -57.10 34.32 -34.62
CA ARG A 513 -57.80 35.01 -33.51
C ARG A 513 -58.73 34.17 -32.61
N LYS A 514 -58.48 34.18 -31.28
CA LYS A 514 -59.23 35.01 -30.32
C LYS A 514 -58.82 34.77 -28.85
N ILE A 515 -58.76 35.91 -28.15
CA ILE A 515 -58.89 36.22 -26.71
C ILE A 515 -57.75 35.75 -25.81
#